data_AF-A0A8J3I7W9-F1
#
_entry.id   AF-A0A8J3I7W9-F1
#
_cell.length_a   1.000
_cell.length_b   1.000
_cell.length_c   1.000
_cell.angle_alpha   90.00
_cell.angle_beta   90.00
_cell.angle_gamma   90.00
#
_symmetry.space_group_name_H-M   'P 1'
#
loop_
_entity.id
_entity.type
_entity.pdbx_description
1 polymer ?
#
loop_
_entity_poly.entity_id
_entity_poly.type
_entity_poly.pdbx_seq_one_letter_code
_entity_poly.pdbx_strand_id
1 'polypeptide(L)'
;MGYDRTFRGFFGLDKALQPEQSAYLRRFTEMRHVPRNEELLRGIPDPLRALVGLPLGEGGMYFTGMIDEDLDAQLRTAEDSERWRAEEEGLWRMEAINFPSSRCQWVPKFHGTAIGWDGEEKFYGAVGWLRFLIEHFLRPWGYYLSGSVQYEGEQGEHGRIVVEQDEVVAVEERDSLLPREPSEGTEPDPHIYWMTVGAVSEQARQALVEADGQVIDVHASPPVVLVGLPYDVNYYFRHRYDDLAIWRTEGIQVRSKGLRFEYGDLWNEPDERGLDPSWRGCVRDTLMLPEEYHMPVVKGLPTDDETFPPF
;
A
#
# COMPACT_ATOMS: atom_id res chain seq x y z
N MET A 1 5.52 -26.08 -0.84
CA MET A 1 4.06 -26.07 -1.02
C MET A 1 3.52 -25.03 -0.06
N GLY A 2 2.89 -23.96 -0.56
CA GLY A 2 2.27 -22.94 0.30
C GLY A 2 0.84 -23.35 0.63
N TYR A 3 0.37 -22.97 1.81
CA TYR A 3 -1.03 -23.13 2.20
C TYR A 3 -1.68 -21.77 2.03
N ASP A 4 -2.55 -21.60 1.03
CA ASP A 4 -3.28 -20.34 0.91
C ASP A 4 -4.41 -20.28 1.93
N ARG A 5 -4.56 -19.10 2.54
CA ARG A 5 -5.64 -18.78 3.48
C ARG A 5 -6.25 -17.45 3.09
N THR A 6 -7.58 -17.44 2.95
CA THR A 6 -8.37 -16.24 2.76
C THR A 6 -8.83 -15.74 4.11
N PHE A 7 -8.70 -14.43 4.37
CA PHE A 7 -9.16 -13.80 5.61
C PHE A 7 -10.34 -12.88 5.31
N ARG A 8 -11.39 -12.93 6.13
CA ARG A 8 -12.61 -12.11 5.97
C ARG A 8 -12.96 -11.39 7.27
N GLY A 9 -13.16 -10.08 7.17
CA GLY A 9 -13.43 -9.19 8.30
C GLY A 9 -12.26 -8.27 8.60
N PHE A 10 -12.34 -7.58 9.73
CA PHE A 10 -11.35 -6.62 10.19
C PHE A 10 -11.36 -6.52 11.71
N PHE A 11 -10.27 -6.00 12.27
CA PHE A 11 -10.16 -5.63 13.67
C PHE A 11 -10.34 -4.12 13.80
N GLY A 12 -11.29 -3.68 14.63
CA GLY A 12 -11.54 -2.28 14.90
C GLY A 12 -10.52 -1.70 15.88
N LEU A 13 -10.12 -0.46 15.62
CA LEU A 13 -9.36 0.36 16.56
C LEU A 13 -10.34 1.22 17.37
N ASP A 14 -9.98 1.50 18.62
CA ASP A 14 -10.77 2.36 19.52
C ASP A 14 -10.87 3.82 19.04
N LYS A 15 -9.92 4.25 18.21
CA LYS A 15 -9.87 5.55 17.54
C LYS A 15 -9.05 5.46 16.26
N ALA A 16 -9.25 6.41 15.34
CA ALA A 16 -8.51 6.46 14.09
C ALA A 16 -7.00 6.68 14.32
N LEU A 17 -6.16 5.95 13.58
CA LEU A 17 -4.72 6.21 13.50
C LEU A 17 -4.46 7.65 13.03
N GLN A 18 -3.40 8.27 13.55
CA GLN A 18 -2.91 9.52 12.96
C GLN A 18 -2.45 9.27 11.51
N PRO A 19 -2.56 10.27 10.61
CA PRO A 19 -2.16 10.12 9.21
C PRO A 19 -0.75 9.55 9.04
N GLU A 20 0.20 10.01 9.85
CA GLU A 20 1.61 9.61 9.82
C GLU A 20 1.80 8.15 10.25
N GLN A 21 1.04 7.70 11.26
CA GLN A 21 1.04 6.32 11.74
C GLN A 21 0.41 5.38 10.70
N SER A 22 -0.69 5.80 10.07
CA SER A 22 -1.29 5.04 8.99
C SER A 22 -0.36 4.94 7.79
N ALA A 23 0.35 6.02 7.43
CA ALA A 23 1.31 6.01 6.33
C ALA A 23 2.50 5.08 6.64
N TYR A 24 3.04 5.16 7.87
CA TYR A 24 4.10 4.27 8.33
C TYR A 24 3.69 2.79 8.25
N LEU A 25 2.53 2.42 8.81
CA LEU A 25 2.08 1.03 8.82
C LEU A 25 1.81 0.48 7.41
N ARG A 26 1.28 1.29 6.49
CA ARG A 26 1.13 0.89 5.08
C ARG A 26 2.49 0.62 4.45
N ARG A 27 3.44 1.53 4.65
CA ARG A 27 4.78 1.33 4.10
C ARG A 27 5.45 0.10 4.71
N PHE A 28 5.31 -0.09 6.01
CA PHE A 28 5.82 -1.26 6.73
C PHE A 28 5.35 -2.57 6.07
N THR A 29 4.05 -2.70 5.76
CA THR A 29 3.48 -3.90 5.13
C THR A 29 3.93 -4.13 3.69
N GLU A 30 4.25 -3.07 2.94
CA GLU A 30 4.76 -3.19 1.56
C GLU A 30 6.18 -3.75 1.49
N MET A 31 6.92 -3.69 2.60
CA MET A 31 8.32 -4.11 2.62
C MET A 31 8.47 -5.59 2.90
N ARG A 32 9.62 -6.12 2.48
CA ARG A 32 10.08 -7.42 2.95
C ARG A 32 10.79 -7.24 4.30
N HIS A 33 10.33 -7.97 5.30
CA HIS A 33 10.92 -7.99 6.64
C HIS A 33 12.02 -9.05 6.71
N VAL A 34 13.24 -8.56 6.72
CA VAL A 34 14.47 -9.32 6.97
C VAL A 34 15.33 -8.50 7.91
N PRO A 35 16.12 -9.14 8.79
CA PRO A 35 17.20 -8.46 9.48
C PRO A 35 18.07 -7.67 8.50
N ARG A 36 18.56 -6.53 8.94
CA ARG A 36 19.44 -5.68 8.13
C ARG A 36 20.56 -5.14 9.00
N ASN A 37 21.69 -4.86 8.36
CA ASN A 37 22.82 -4.24 9.03
C ASN A 37 22.46 -2.80 9.46
N GLU A 38 22.28 -2.61 10.77
CA GLU A 38 21.90 -1.33 11.35
C GLU A 38 22.90 -0.21 11.07
N GLU A 39 24.20 -0.51 11.01
CA GLU A 39 25.24 0.50 10.78
C GLU A 39 25.11 1.12 9.39
N LEU A 40 24.82 0.28 8.39
CA LEU A 40 24.56 0.73 7.03
C LEU A 40 23.23 1.47 6.91
N LEU A 41 22.19 1.02 7.64
CA LEU A 41 20.88 1.67 7.64
C LEU A 41 20.89 3.08 8.24
N ARG A 42 21.79 3.41 9.16
CA ARG A 42 21.87 4.75 9.79
C ARG A 42 22.08 5.87 8.78
N GLY A 43 22.72 5.58 7.64
CA GLY A 43 22.95 6.55 6.57
C GLY A 43 21.77 6.75 5.63
N ILE A 44 20.71 5.94 5.74
CA ILE A 44 19.61 5.91 4.77
C ILE A 44 18.40 6.70 5.32
N PRO A 45 17.86 7.67 4.56
CA PRO A 45 16.67 8.41 4.96
C PRO A 45 15.46 7.50 5.17
N ASP A 46 14.80 7.69 6.31
CA ASP A 46 13.56 6.98 6.66
C ASP A 46 12.58 7.96 7.33
N PRO A 47 12.00 8.88 6.54
CA PRO A 47 11.21 9.99 7.07
C PRO A 47 9.95 9.51 7.80
N LEU A 48 9.29 8.44 7.32
CA LEU A 48 8.07 7.91 7.96
C LEU A 48 8.36 7.37 9.36
N ARG A 49 9.41 6.54 9.51
CA ARG A 49 9.83 6.03 10.82
C ARG A 49 10.19 7.16 11.80
N ALA A 50 10.93 8.16 11.32
CA ALA A 50 11.31 9.30 12.13
C ALA A 50 10.09 10.13 12.57
N LEU A 51 9.13 10.30 11.66
CA LEU A 51 7.89 11.06 11.89
C LEU A 51 7.01 10.42 12.98
N VAL A 52 6.98 9.10 13.06
CA VAL A 52 6.26 8.36 14.14
C VAL A 52 7.11 8.12 15.39
N GLY A 53 8.32 8.68 15.44
CA GLY A 53 9.19 8.65 16.62
C GLY A 53 9.81 7.29 16.93
N LEU A 54 9.87 6.36 15.97
CA LEU A 54 10.43 5.03 16.17
C LEU A 54 11.95 5.03 15.99
N PRO A 55 12.72 4.28 16.81
CA PRO A 55 14.14 4.02 16.54
C PRO A 55 14.30 3.12 15.32
N LEU A 56 15.52 2.85 14.84
CA LEU A 56 15.73 1.83 13.78
C LEU A 56 15.30 0.43 14.23
N GLY A 57 15.43 0.13 15.53
CA GLY A 57 15.17 -1.19 16.09
C GLY A 57 16.30 -2.19 15.79
N GLU A 58 16.29 -3.31 16.51
CA GLU A 58 17.26 -4.39 16.32
C GLU A 58 17.17 -4.94 14.89
N GLY A 59 18.32 -5.03 14.21
CA GLY A 59 18.46 -5.35 12.80
C GLY A 59 17.54 -4.57 11.87
N GLY A 60 17.25 -3.31 12.22
CA GLY A 60 16.41 -2.44 11.39
C GLY A 60 14.94 -2.83 11.35
N MET A 61 14.41 -3.50 12.37
CA MET A 61 13.03 -4.01 12.38
C MET A 61 11.93 -2.96 12.19
N TYR A 62 12.21 -1.69 12.44
CA TYR A 62 11.27 -0.59 12.22
C TYR A 62 11.59 0.26 11.00
N PHE A 63 12.64 -0.08 10.26
CA PHE A 63 13.02 0.62 9.04
C PHE A 63 11.89 0.53 8.02
N THR A 64 11.59 1.63 7.33
CA THR A 64 10.60 1.74 6.24
C THR A 64 11.10 2.52 5.02
N GLY A 65 12.39 2.88 5.00
CA GLY A 65 12.99 3.69 3.96
C GLY A 65 12.97 3.02 2.58
N MET A 66 13.07 3.84 1.53
CA MET A 66 13.19 3.37 0.15
C MET A 66 14.62 2.92 -0.09
N ILE A 67 14.78 1.66 -0.49
CA ILE A 67 16.05 1.07 -0.91
C ILE A 67 15.81 0.35 -2.24
N ASP A 68 16.74 0.47 -3.17
CA ASP A 68 16.73 -0.33 -4.39
C ASP A 68 17.18 -1.78 -4.11
N GLU A 69 17.02 -2.66 -5.08
CA GLU A 69 17.34 -4.09 -4.92
C GLU A 69 18.84 -4.33 -4.66
N ASP A 70 19.71 -3.55 -5.28
CA ASP A 70 21.16 -3.66 -5.13
C ASP A 70 21.60 -3.28 -3.71
N LEU A 71 20.98 -2.23 -3.16
CA LEU A 71 21.20 -1.79 -1.79
C LEU A 71 20.56 -2.74 -0.78
N ASP A 72 19.34 -3.25 -1.02
CA ASP A 72 18.72 -4.26 -0.16
C ASP A 72 19.58 -5.51 -0.07
N ALA A 73 20.20 -5.96 -1.18
CA ALA A 73 21.12 -7.07 -1.18
C ALA A 73 22.38 -6.83 -0.32
N GLN A 74 22.91 -5.60 -0.32
CA GLN A 74 24.08 -5.21 0.48
C GLN A 74 23.75 -5.03 1.97
N LEU A 75 22.51 -4.66 2.29
CA LEU A 75 22.06 -4.42 3.65
C LEU A 75 21.77 -5.71 4.43
N ARG A 76 21.57 -6.83 3.74
CA ARG A 76 21.33 -8.14 4.37
C ARG A 76 22.55 -8.59 5.16
N THR A 77 22.33 -9.13 6.34
CA THR A 77 23.43 -9.62 7.19
C THR A 77 23.98 -10.93 6.62
N ALA A 78 25.22 -11.28 6.96
CA ALA A 78 25.76 -12.62 6.64
C ALA A 78 24.89 -13.73 7.27
N GLU A 79 24.29 -13.45 8.43
CA GLU A 79 23.30 -14.32 9.08
C GLU A 79 22.03 -14.51 8.24
N ASP A 80 21.60 -13.56 7.42
CA ASP A 80 20.46 -13.77 6.50
C ASP A 80 20.77 -14.82 5.43
N SER A 81 22.02 -14.87 4.96
CA SER A 81 22.46 -15.88 3.98
C SER A 81 22.47 -17.29 4.59
N GLU A 82 22.79 -17.40 5.89
CA GLU A 82 22.71 -18.66 6.64
C GLU A 82 21.26 -18.99 7.05
N ARG A 83 20.43 -17.97 7.32
CA ARG A 83 19.00 -18.12 7.62
C ARG A 83 18.21 -18.63 6.43
N TRP A 84 18.56 -18.21 5.21
CA TRP A 84 18.00 -18.80 3.98
C TRP A 84 18.34 -20.29 3.85
N ARG A 85 19.58 -20.70 4.20
CA ARG A 85 19.96 -22.12 4.24
C ARG A 85 19.22 -22.87 5.35
N ALA A 86 19.00 -22.24 6.51
CA ALA A 86 18.24 -22.84 7.60
C ALA A 86 16.73 -22.96 7.29
N GLU A 87 16.17 -22.07 6.46
CA GLU A 87 14.81 -22.19 5.89
C GLU A 87 14.67 -23.42 5.00
N GLU A 88 15.67 -23.72 4.15
CA GLU A 88 15.72 -24.97 3.36
C GLU A 88 15.84 -26.22 4.26
N GLU A 89 16.50 -26.09 5.41
CA GLU A 89 16.76 -27.20 6.35
C GLU A 89 15.73 -27.32 7.49
N GLY A 90 14.71 -26.44 7.56
CA GLY A 90 13.63 -26.51 8.54
C GLY A 90 14.05 -26.25 10.00
N LEU A 91 15.21 -25.61 10.22
CA LEU A 91 15.79 -25.37 11.54
C LEU A 91 15.43 -23.97 12.07
N TRP A 92 14.20 -23.80 12.54
CA TRP A 92 13.76 -22.55 13.19
C TRP A 92 14.16 -22.48 14.66
N ARG A 93 15.36 -22.00 14.98
CA ARG A 93 15.68 -21.38 16.28
C ARG A 93 16.86 -20.40 16.18
N MET A 94 16.60 -19.10 16.24
CA MET A 94 17.51 -18.13 16.86
C MET A 94 16.75 -16.86 17.28
N GLU A 95 17.10 -16.36 18.47
CA GLU A 95 16.26 -15.54 19.36
C GLU A 95 16.38 -14.02 19.16
N ALA A 96 17.11 -13.54 18.15
CA ALA A 96 17.47 -12.12 18.10
C ALA A 96 16.42 -11.22 17.41
N ILE A 97 15.85 -11.61 16.26
CA ILE A 97 14.89 -10.75 15.53
C ILE A 97 13.80 -11.62 14.90
N ASN A 98 12.72 -11.83 15.66
CA ASN A 98 11.67 -12.79 15.31
C ASN A 98 10.52 -12.12 14.55
N PHE A 99 10.78 -11.68 13.31
CA PHE A 99 9.69 -11.38 12.39
C PHE A 99 8.82 -12.66 12.23
N PRO A 100 7.49 -12.56 12.36
CA PRO A 100 6.60 -13.72 12.22
C PRO A 100 6.68 -14.41 10.85
N SER A 101 6.98 -13.64 9.80
CA SER A 101 7.33 -14.12 8.46
C SER A 101 8.05 -13.01 7.68
N SER A 102 8.25 -13.15 6.37
CA SER A 102 8.92 -12.12 5.55
C SER A 102 7.99 -10.98 5.09
N ARG A 103 6.67 -11.13 5.26
CA ARG A 103 5.65 -10.17 4.80
C ARG A 103 4.54 -10.02 5.84
N CYS A 104 4.30 -8.78 6.28
CA CYS A 104 3.15 -8.45 7.09
C CYS A 104 2.01 -7.99 6.17
N GLN A 105 0.86 -8.67 6.22
CA GLN A 105 -0.27 -8.38 5.33
C GLN A 105 -1.49 -7.82 6.08
N TRP A 106 -1.29 -7.41 7.34
CA TRP A 106 -2.29 -6.68 8.13
C TRP A 106 -2.11 -5.19 7.89
N VAL A 107 -3.00 -4.60 7.09
CA VAL A 107 -2.93 -3.19 6.69
C VAL A 107 -3.99 -2.34 7.38
N PRO A 108 -3.74 -1.04 7.59
CA PRO A 108 -4.79 -0.10 7.98
C PRO A 108 -5.92 -0.03 6.93
N LYS A 109 -7.17 -0.08 7.38
CA LYS A 109 -8.40 0.06 6.61
C LYS A 109 -9.25 1.24 7.13
N PHE A 110 -10.25 1.64 6.36
CA PHE A 110 -11.26 2.64 6.76
C PHE A 110 -10.67 3.90 7.42
N HIS A 111 -9.72 4.56 6.73
CA HIS A 111 -9.04 5.76 7.23
C HIS A 111 -8.34 5.57 8.59
N GLY A 112 -7.80 4.37 8.82
CA GLY A 112 -7.07 4.05 10.04
C GLY A 112 -7.95 3.72 11.24
N THR A 113 -9.25 3.44 11.04
CA THR A 113 -10.14 2.98 12.13
C THR A 113 -10.17 1.45 12.27
N ALA A 114 -9.51 0.72 11.37
CA ALA A 114 -9.40 -0.73 11.46
C ALA A 114 -8.08 -1.26 10.89
N ILE A 115 -7.76 -2.50 11.21
CA ILE A 115 -6.69 -3.31 10.61
C ILE A 115 -7.33 -4.52 9.92
N GLY A 116 -6.96 -4.80 8.68
CA GLY A 116 -7.51 -5.90 7.89
C GLY A 116 -6.49 -6.47 6.92
N TRP A 117 -6.77 -7.67 6.41
CA TRP A 117 -5.90 -8.33 5.44
C TRP A 117 -5.86 -7.54 4.12
N ASP A 118 -4.70 -7.50 3.47
CA ASP A 118 -4.52 -6.83 2.19
C ASP A 118 -5.17 -7.56 1.00
N GLY A 119 -5.42 -8.87 1.14
CA GLY A 119 -6.03 -9.70 0.10
C GLY A 119 -5.01 -10.50 -0.72
N GLU A 120 -3.71 -10.39 -0.43
CA GLU A 120 -2.68 -11.14 -1.15
C GLU A 120 -2.50 -12.57 -0.62
N GLU A 121 -2.14 -13.51 -1.51
CA GLU A 121 -1.94 -14.93 -1.18
C GLU A 121 -0.83 -15.18 -0.14
N LYS A 122 -0.82 -16.38 0.45
CA LYS A 122 0.27 -16.90 1.31
C LYS A 122 0.59 -16.08 2.57
N PHE A 123 -0.43 -15.70 3.33
CA PHE A 123 -0.22 -14.97 4.59
C PHE A 123 0.28 -15.83 5.75
N TYR A 124 1.59 -16.08 5.76
CA TYR A 124 2.28 -16.77 6.84
C TYR A 124 2.40 -15.93 8.10
N GLY A 125 2.20 -16.59 9.25
CA GLY A 125 2.40 -15.94 10.54
C GLY A 125 1.34 -14.89 10.88
N ALA A 126 0.15 -14.92 10.25
CA ALA A 126 -0.91 -13.93 10.46
C ALA A 126 -1.16 -13.60 11.95
N VAL A 127 -1.26 -14.60 12.82
CA VAL A 127 -1.43 -14.39 14.28
C VAL A 127 -0.21 -13.72 14.90
N GLY A 128 1.01 -14.12 14.52
CA GLY A 128 2.25 -13.53 15.01
C GLY A 128 2.40 -12.08 14.57
N TRP A 129 2.05 -11.76 13.32
CA TRP A 129 2.06 -10.40 12.81
C TRP A 129 1.07 -9.50 13.53
N LEU A 130 -0.12 -10.01 13.85
CA LEU A 130 -1.09 -9.23 14.61
C LEU A 130 -0.56 -8.89 16.01
N ARG A 131 0.05 -9.86 16.69
CA ARG A 131 0.73 -9.64 17.98
C ARG A 131 1.86 -8.62 17.85
N PHE A 132 2.67 -8.73 16.80
CA PHE A 132 3.77 -7.81 16.53
C PHE A 132 3.26 -6.38 16.35
N LEU A 133 2.22 -6.17 15.54
CA LEU A 133 1.62 -4.84 15.35
C LEU A 133 1.10 -4.24 16.66
N ILE A 134 0.44 -5.07 17.48
CA ILE A 134 -0.07 -4.65 18.79
C ILE A 134 1.09 -4.24 19.71
N GLU A 135 2.10 -5.09 19.86
CA GLU A 135 3.20 -4.89 20.81
C GLU A 135 4.13 -3.73 20.42
N HIS A 136 4.47 -3.62 19.14
CA HIS A 136 5.49 -2.70 18.67
C HIS A 136 4.95 -1.34 18.23
N PHE A 137 3.67 -1.26 17.83
CA PHE A 137 3.10 -0.03 17.27
C PHE A 137 1.84 0.42 17.99
N LEU A 138 0.77 -0.38 17.97
CA LEU A 138 -0.56 0.06 18.41
C LEU A 138 -0.58 0.39 19.91
N ARG A 139 -0.09 -0.52 20.76
CA ARG A 139 -0.05 -0.31 22.20
C ARG A 139 0.91 0.81 22.61
N PRO A 140 2.15 0.90 22.10
CA PRO A 140 3.04 2.05 22.37
C PRO A 140 2.46 3.40 21.94
N TRP A 141 1.66 3.43 20.87
CA TRP A 141 0.96 4.63 20.44
C TRP A 141 -0.38 4.87 21.16
N GLY A 142 -0.80 3.96 22.06
CA GLY A 142 -1.99 4.09 22.89
C GLY A 142 -3.29 3.80 22.16
N TYR A 143 -3.30 2.84 21.23
CA TYR A 143 -4.48 2.29 20.57
C TYR A 143 -4.82 0.91 21.13
N TYR A 144 -6.10 0.56 21.08
CA TYR A 144 -6.60 -0.77 21.38
C TYR A 144 -7.18 -1.40 20.13
N LEU A 145 -6.85 -2.67 19.91
CA LEU A 145 -7.37 -3.47 18.80
C LEU A 145 -8.38 -4.49 19.32
N SER A 146 -9.53 -4.60 18.64
CA SER A 146 -10.54 -5.59 19.01
C SER A 146 -11.32 -6.08 17.79
N GLY A 147 -11.93 -7.26 17.91
CA GLY A 147 -12.80 -7.82 16.88
C GLY A 147 -12.37 -9.21 16.46
N SER A 148 -12.91 -9.67 15.32
CA SER A 148 -12.63 -11.00 14.82
C SER A 148 -12.54 -11.05 13.32
N VAL A 149 -11.59 -11.84 12.82
CA VAL A 149 -11.42 -12.13 11.40
C VAL A 149 -11.58 -13.63 11.20
N GLN A 150 -12.44 -14.02 10.28
CA GLN A 150 -12.59 -15.41 9.87
C GLN A 150 -11.48 -15.76 8.88
N TYR A 151 -11.04 -17.01 8.87
CA TYR A 151 -10.14 -17.52 7.84
C TYR A 151 -10.62 -18.85 7.27
N GLU A 152 -10.26 -19.08 6.01
CA GLU A 152 -10.53 -20.29 5.26
C GLU A 152 -9.25 -20.70 4.53
N GLY A 153 -8.76 -21.91 4.79
CA GLY A 153 -7.64 -22.53 4.10
C GLY A 153 -8.07 -23.35 2.89
N GLU A 154 -7.16 -23.55 1.95
CA GLU A 154 -7.41 -24.32 0.72
C GLU A 154 -7.87 -25.77 0.96
N GLN A 155 -7.53 -26.37 2.11
CA GLN A 155 -7.91 -27.74 2.44
C GLN A 155 -9.20 -27.81 3.26
N GLY A 156 -9.96 -26.71 3.32
CA GLY A 156 -11.20 -26.60 4.08
C GLY A 156 -10.97 -26.34 5.57
N GLU A 157 -9.79 -25.86 5.97
CA GLU A 157 -9.58 -25.41 7.34
C GLU A 157 -10.29 -24.08 7.56
N HIS A 158 -11.27 -24.06 8.44
CA HIS A 158 -11.94 -22.83 8.83
C HIS A 158 -11.62 -22.48 10.27
N GLY A 159 -11.58 -21.19 10.57
CA GLY A 159 -11.46 -20.72 11.93
C GLY A 159 -11.61 -19.22 12.02
N ARG A 160 -11.26 -18.70 13.20
CA ARG A 160 -11.30 -17.27 13.46
C ARG A 160 -10.12 -16.84 14.30
N ILE A 161 -9.59 -15.67 14.00
CA ILE A 161 -8.68 -14.94 14.88
C ILE A 161 -9.54 -13.93 15.62
N VAL A 162 -9.48 -13.97 16.94
CA VAL A 162 -10.20 -13.05 17.83
C VAL A 162 -9.17 -12.21 18.57
N VAL A 163 -9.38 -10.91 18.60
CA VAL A 163 -8.63 -9.98 19.45
C VAL A 163 -9.58 -9.38 20.47
N GLU A 164 -9.30 -9.63 21.74
CA GLU A 164 -10.04 -9.08 22.86
C GLU A 164 -9.04 -8.39 23.79
N GLN A 165 -9.20 -7.07 24.00
CA GLN A 165 -8.32 -6.29 24.88
C GLN A 165 -6.83 -6.44 24.51
N ASP A 166 -6.49 -6.35 23.22
CA ASP A 166 -5.13 -6.58 22.68
C ASP A 166 -4.56 -8.00 22.85
N GLU A 167 -5.35 -8.95 23.38
CA GLU A 167 -4.96 -10.36 23.44
C GLU A 167 -5.43 -11.10 22.19
N VAL A 168 -4.47 -11.68 21.47
CA VAL A 168 -4.75 -12.39 20.21
C VAL A 168 -4.93 -13.89 20.48
N VAL A 169 -6.16 -14.36 20.28
CA VAL A 169 -6.57 -15.76 20.40
C VAL A 169 -6.96 -16.29 19.02
N ALA A 170 -6.23 -17.28 18.51
CA ALA A 170 -6.67 -18.05 17.35
C ALA A 170 -7.56 -19.20 17.82
N VAL A 171 -8.77 -19.26 17.28
CA VAL A 171 -9.73 -20.33 17.55
C VAL A 171 -9.90 -21.15 16.28
N GLU A 172 -9.36 -22.37 16.30
CA GLU A 172 -9.65 -23.38 15.27
C GLU A 172 -11.04 -23.96 15.53
N GLU A 173 -11.97 -23.80 14.58
CA GLU A 173 -13.30 -24.42 14.67
C GLU A 173 -13.23 -25.86 14.16
N ARG A 174 -12.83 -26.79 15.06
CA ARG A 174 -12.64 -28.21 14.71
C ARG A 174 -13.91 -28.97 14.31
N ASP A 175 -15.09 -28.40 14.54
CA ASP A 175 -16.40 -29.04 14.27
C ASP A 175 -17.10 -28.59 12.97
N SER A 176 -16.49 -27.72 12.15
CA SER A 176 -17.10 -27.26 10.90
C SER A 176 -16.50 -27.92 9.66
N LEU A 177 -16.61 -29.25 9.55
CA LEU A 177 -16.33 -30.02 8.32
C LEU A 177 -17.50 -30.00 7.32
N LEU A 178 -18.47 -29.11 7.51
CA LEU A 178 -19.52 -28.87 6.51
C LEU A 178 -19.20 -27.56 5.78
N PRO A 179 -19.13 -27.57 4.44
CA PRO A 179 -19.07 -26.35 3.65
C PRO A 179 -20.24 -25.47 4.06
N ARG A 180 -19.97 -24.25 4.56
CA ARG A 180 -21.02 -23.24 4.61
C ARG A 180 -21.26 -22.78 3.19
N GLU A 181 -22.53 -22.69 2.81
CA GLU A 181 -22.88 -22.03 1.56
C GLU A 181 -22.28 -20.63 1.54
N PRO A 182 -21.77 -20.17 0.37
CA PRO A 182 -21.17 -18.85 0.25
C PRO A 182 -22.13 -17.83 0.84
N SER A 183 -21.64 -17.02 1.78
CA SER A 183 -22.45 -15.96 2.36
C SER A 183 -22.88 -15.00 1.26
N GLU A 184 -24.13 -15.11 0.81
CA GLU A 184 -24.78 -14.06 0.04
C GLU A 184 -24.73 -12.78 0.89
N GLY A 185 -24.09 -11.73 0.39
CA GLY A 185 -24.45 -10.37 0.81
C GLY A 185 -23.41 -9.50 1.49
N THR A 186 -22.12 -9.83 1.50
CA THR A 186 -21.11 -8.79 1.79
C THR A 186 -20.45 -8.37 0.48
N GLU A 187 -20.92 -7.27 -0.11
CA GLU A 187 -20.14 -6.60 -1.14
C GLU A 187 -18.76 -6.28 -0.55
N PRO A 188 -17.66 -6.72 -1.18
CA PRO A 188 -16.33 -6.43 -0.67
C PRO A 188 -16.12 -4.92 -0.67
N ASP A 189 -15.56 -4.41 0.44
CA ASP A 189 -15.23 -3.00 0.54
C ASP A 189 -14.30 -2.60 -0.62
N PRO A 190 -14.56 -1.45 -1.28
CA PRO A 190 -13.74 -1.00 -2.39
C PRO A 190 -12.30 -0.79 -1.94
N HIS A 191 -11.35 -1.35 -2.69
CA HIS A 191 -9.92 -1.16 -2.45
C HIS A 191 -9.55 0.27 -2.85
N ILE A 192 -8.99 1.08 -1.95
CA ILE A 192 -8.52 2.42 -2.32
C ILE A 192 -7.14 2.33 -2.99
N TYR A 193 -7.04 2.69 -4.26
CA TYR A 193 -5.77 2.81 -4.99
C TYR A 193 -5.17 4.20 -4.77
N TRP A 194 -3.96 4.26 -4.22
CA TRP A 194 -3.27 5.53 -3.93
C TRP A 194 -2.23 5.87 -4.99
N MET A 195 -2.11 7.15 -5.32
CA MET A 195 -1.06 7.68 -6.18
C MET A 195 -0.54 9.02 -5.68
N THR A 196 0.75 9.28 -5.93
CA THR A 196 1.37 10.58 -5.71
C THR A 196 1.25 11.44 -6.96
N VAL A 197 0.75 12.66 -6.77
CA VAL A 197 0.73 13.74 -7.77
C VAL A 197 1.36 14.99 -7.19
N GLY A 198 1.83 15.91 -8.02
CA GLY A 198 2.48 17.13 -7.57
C GLY A 198 1.45 18.10 -7.03
N ALA A 199 0.50 18.51 -7.87
CA ALA A 199 -0.63 19.33 -7.44
C ALA A 199 -1.95 18.76 -7.93
N VAL A 200 -3.06 19.20 -7.34
CA VAL A 200 -4.42 18.88 -7.79
C VAL A 200 -5.17 20.19 -7.91
N SER A 201 -5.77 20.47 -9.08
CA SER A 201 -6.62 21.66 -9.24
C SER A 201 -7.82 21.61 -8.29
N GLU A 202 -8.41 22.76 -7.97
CA GLU A 202 -9.59 22.79 -7.09
C GLU A 202 -10.78 22.03 -7.72
N GLN A 203 -10.95 22.14 -9.04
CA GLN A 203 -12.01 21.44 -9.76
C GLN A 203 -11.76 19.93 -9.78
N ALA A 204 -10.51 19.50 -9.98
CA ALA A 204 -10.16 18.09 -9.91
C ALA A 204 -10.33 17.53 -8.49
N ARG A 205 -9.98 18.30 -7.46
CA ARG A 205 -10.21 17.94 -6.06
C ARG A 205 -11.69 17.73 -5.78
N GLN A 206 -12.54 18.66 -6.22
CA GLN A 206 -13.99 18.55 -6.08
C GLN A 206 -14.54 17.31 -6.81
N ALA A 207 -14.10 17.08 -8.04
CA ALA A 207 -14.51 15.90 -8.83
C ALA A 207 -14.08 14.57 -8.20
N LEU A 208 -12.88 14.53 -7.59
CA LEU A 208 -12.42 13.35 -6.84
C LEU A 208 -13.30 13.09 -5.62
N VAL A 209 -13.63 14.11 -4.85
CA VAL A 209 -14.51 13.98 -3.67
C VAL A 209 -15.91 13.51 -4.07
N GLU A 210 -16.48 14.04 -5.17
CA GLU A 210 -17.78 13.61 -5.69
C GLU A 210 -17.81 12.14 -6.16
N ALA A 211 -16.66 11.59 -6.50
CA ALA A 211 -16.49 10.19 -6.87
C ALA A 211 -16.03 9.29 -5.71
N ASP A 212 -16.19 9.74 -4.47
CA ASP A 212 -15.78 9.03 -3.26
C ASP A 212 -14.25 8.84 -3.15
N GLY A 213 -13.49 9.64 -3.90
CA GLY A 213 -12.03 9.71 -3.83
C GLY A 213 -11.51 10.55 -2.67
N GLN A 214 -10.22 10.39 -2.37
CA GLN A 214 -9.50 11.05 -1.29
C GLN A 214 -8.35 11.88 -1.85
N VAL A 215 -8.12 13.05 -1.26
CA VAL A 215 -7.02 13.95 -1.64
C VAL A 215 -6.34 14.40 -0.35
N ILE A 216 -5.06 14.05 -0.18
CA ILE A 216 -4.28 14.37 1.03
C ILE A 216 -3.06 15.19 0.62
N ASP A 217 -2.97 16.42 1.11
CA ASP A 217 -1.80 17.28 0.91
C ASP A 217 -0.67 16.84 1.86
N VAL A 218 0.39 16.25 1.31
CA VAL A 218 1.53 15.70 2.06
C VAL A 218 2.62 16.74 2.24
N HIS A 219 2.83 17.60 1.24
CA HIS A 219 3.86 18.63 1.26
C HIS A 219 3.41 19.87 0.49
N ALA A 220 3.82 21.06 0.95
CA ALA A 220 3.38 22.33 0.36
C ALA A 220 4.34 22.89 -0.71
N SER A 221 5.63 22.57 -0.66
CA SER A 221 6.63 23.12 -1.61
C SER A 221 7.89 22.25 -1.76
N PRO A 222 8.02 21.41 -2.80
CA PRO A 222 7.06 21.25 -3.90
C PRO A 222 5.75 20.67 -3.37
N PRO A 223 4.61 21.00 -4.00
CA PRO A 223 3.36 20.38 -3.63
C PRO A 223 3.50 18.86 -3.89
N VAL A 224 3.05 18.07 -2.92
CA VAL A 224 2.91 16.61 -3.05
C VAL A 224 1.55 16.25 -2.48
N VAL A 225 0.73 15.61 -3.30
CA VAL A 225 -0.64 15.25 -2.97
C VAL A 225 -0.82 13.76 -3.21
N LEU A 226 -1.41 13.05 -2.24
CA LEU A 226 -1.87 11.67 -2.40
C LEU A 226 -3.32 11.67 -2.84
N VAL A 227 -3.59 11.05 -3.99
CA VAL A 227 -4.95 10.81 -4.50
C VAL A 227 -5.31 9.35 -4.30
N GLY A 228 -6.36 9.09 -3.55
CA GLY A 228 -6.89 7.76 -3.27
C GLY A 228 -8.21 7.55 -4.01
N LEU A 229 -8.33 6.47 -4.79
CA LEU A 229 -9.55 6.16 -5.53
C LEU A 229 -10.12 4.81 -5.11
N PRO A 230 -11.39 4.74 -4.68
CA PRO A 230 -12.03 3.47 -4.42
C PRO A 230 -12.15 2.70 -5.74
N TYR A 231 -11.46 1.58 -5.82
CA TYR A 231 -11.46 0.63 -6.92
C TYR A 231 -12.13 -0.65 -6.48
N ASP A 232 -13.22 -1.00 -7.15
CA ASP A 232 -13.82 -2.30 -7.02
C ASP A 232 -13.04 -3.30 -7.89
N VAL A 233 -12.24 -4.15 -7.24
CA VAL A 233 -11.48 -5.21 -7.91
C VAL A 233 -12.38 -6.21 -8.65
N ASN A 234 -13.66 -6.29 -8.29
CA ASN A 234 -14.65 -7.12 -8.97
C ASN A 234 -15.36 -6.41 -10.13
N TYR A 235 -15.09 -5.13 -10.35
CA TYR A 235 -15.75 -4.35 -11.40
C TYR A 235 -15.51 -4.98 -12.78
N TYR A 236 -14.27 -5.41 -13.06
CA TYR A 236 -13.94 -6.13 -14.29
C TYR A 236 -14.77 -7.41 -14.44
N PHE A 237 -14.91 -8.19 -13.37
CA PHE A 237 -15.70 -9.43 -13.41
C PHE A 237 -17.19 -9.15 -13.67
N ARG A 238 -17.73 -8.06 -13.11
CA ARG A 238 -19.13 -7.64 -13.31
C ARG A 238 -19.40 -7.07 -14.69
N HIS A 239 -18.49 -6.25 -15.21
CA HIS A 239 -18.75 -5.41 -16.38
C HIS A 239 -17.90 -5.74 -17.62
N ARG A 240 -16.94 -6.66 -17.49
CA ARG A 240 -16.01 -7.09 -18.55
C ARG A 240 -15.11 -5.96 -19.09
N TYR A 241 -14.85 -4.93 -18.29
CA TYR A 241 -13.85 -3.89 -18.56
C TYR A 241 -13.32 -3.29 -17.25
N ASP A 242 -12.11 -2.74 -17.27
CA ASP A 242 -11.51 -2.08 -16.11
C ASP A 242 -12.20 -0.76 -15.81
N ASP A 243 -12.53 -0.53 -14.55
CA ASP A 243 -13.11 0.75 -14.13
C ASP A 243 -12.06 1.87 -14.09
N LEU A 244 -10.88 1.50 -13.58
CA LEU A 244 -9.75 2.39 -13.35
C LEU A 244 -8.69 2.16 -14.42
N ALA A 245 -8.37 3.19 -15.18
CA ALA A 245 -7.25 3.20 -16.11
C ALA A 245 -6.24 4.28 -15.70
N ILE A 246 -4.96 3.90 -15.61
CA ILE A 246 -3.86 4.81 -15.28
C ILE A 246 -2.85 4.74 -16.43
N TRP A 247 -2.63 5.87 -17.08
CA TRP A 247 -1.65 5.99 -18.15
C TRP A 247 -0.41 6.70 -17.65
N ARG A 248 0.77 6.28 -18.12
CA ARG A 248 2.05 6.88 -17.71
C ARG A 248 2.18 8.34 -18.17
N THR A 249 1.51 8.71 -19.25
CA THR A 249 1.64 10.01 -19.92
C THR A 249 0.32 10.76 -20.11
N GLU A 250 -0.83 10.08 -19.97
CA GLU A 250 -2.12 10.60 -20.44
C GLU A 250 -3.14 10.80 -19.31
N GLY A 251 -2.75 10.53 -18.06
CA GLY A 251 -3.58 10.80 -16.88
C GLY A 251 -4.22 9.56 -16.24
N ILE A 252 -5.42 9.75 -15.72
CA ILE A 252 -6.21 8.71 -15.05
C ILE A 252 -7.69 8.81 -15.45
N GLN A 253 -8.37 7.67 -15.55
CA GLN A 253 -9.81 7.59 -15.80
C GLN A 253 -10.49 6.62 -14.82
N VAL A 254 -11.66 7.02 -14.31
CA VAL A 254 -12.61 6.17 -13.57
C VAL A 254 -13.93 6.15 -14.33
N ARG A 255 -14.18 5.07 -15.07
CA ARG A 255 -15.26 5.00 -16.08
C ARG A 255 -16.65 5.01 -15.47
N SER A 256 -16.85 4.29 -14.37
CA SER A 256 -18.12 4.20 -13.64
C SER A 256 -18.61 5.56 -13.13
N LYS A 257 -17.69 6.48 -12.91
CA LYS A 257 -17.95 7.84 -12.43
C LYS A 257 -17.84 8.90 -13.54
N GLY A 258 -17.56 8.49 -14.78
CA GLY A 258 -17.34 9.40 -15.90
C GLY A 258 -16.15 10.33 -15.70
N LEU A 259 -15.22 9.99 -14.81
CA LEU A 259 -14.08 10.83 -14.49
C LEU A 259 -12.91 10.52 -15.41
N ARG A 260 -12.29 11.57 -15.93
CA ARG A 260 -11.00 11.52 -16.61
C ARG A 260 -10.21 12.72 -16.11
N PHE A 261 -8.92 12.56 -15.90
CA PHE A 261 -8.01 13.63 -15.53
C PHE A 261 -6.80 13.53 -16.43
N GLU A 262 -6.26 14.67 -16.84
CA GLU A 262 -5.04 14.75 -17.65
C GLU A 262 -3.93 15.36 -16.80
N TYR A 263 -2.68 14.99 -17.10
CA TYR A 263 -1.51 15.62 -16.48
C TYR A 263 -1.20 16.92 -17.23
N GLY A 264 -0.86 17.99 -16.49
CA GLY A 264 -0.29 19.22 -17.05
C GLY A 264 0.92 18.98 -17.97
N ASP A 265 1.23 19.94 -18.85
CA ASP A 265 2.41 19.89 -19.74
C ASP A 265 3.66 19.48 -18.95
N LEU A 266 4.45 18.55 -19.50
CA LEU A 266 5.76 18.14 -18.99
C LEU A 266 6.59 19.40 -18.70
N TRP A 267 7.01 19.61 -17.46
CA TRP A 267 8.04 20.60 -17.09
C TRP A 267 9.34 20.32 -17.88
N ASN A 268 9.43 20.87 -19.10
CA ASN A 268 10.51 20.61 -20.04
C ASN A 268 11.69 21.59 -19.93
N GLU A 269 11.74 22.42 -18.88
CA GLU A 269 12.92 23.24 -18.61
C GLU A 269 13.74 22.65 -17.44
N PRO A 270 15.08 22.57 -17.58
CA PRO A 270 15.95 22.16 -16.49
C PRO A 270 15.82 23.15 -15.33
N ASP A 271 15.35 22.66 -14.19
CA ASP A 271 14.94 23.47 -13.05
C ASP A 271 16.09 24.29 -12.42
N GLU A 272 15.95 25.63 -12.46
CA GLU A 272 16.72 26.61 -11.67
C GLU A 272 16.31 26.61 -10.17
N ARG A 273 15.30 25.85 -9.74
CA ARG A 273 14.78 25.80 -8.35
C ARG A 273 15.42 24.69 -7.50
N GLY A 274 16.36 23.91 -8.04
CA GLY A 274 17.20 23.01 -7.24
C GLY A 274 16.46 21.85 -6.57
N LEU A 275 15.44 21.28 -7.22
CA LEU A 275 14.80 20.05 -6.73
C LEU A 275 15.85 18.93 -6.56
N ASP A 276 15.87 18.33 -5.37
CA ASP A 276 16.79 17.26 -5.01
C ASP A 276 16.58 16.06 -5.95
N PRO A 277 17.65 15.49 -6.55
CA PRO A 277 17.58 14.35 -7.46
C PRO A 277 16.78 13.15 -6.94
N SER A 278 16.66 12.98 -5.62
CA SER A 278 15.85 11.93 -4.97
C SER A 278 14.34 12.02 -5.26
N TRP A 279 13.85 13.18 -5.74
CA TRP A 279 12.44 13.36 -6.11
C TRP A 279 12.14 13.09 -7.59
N ARG A 280 13.16 12.80 -8.41
CA ARG A 280 13.00 12.46 -9.83
C ARG A 280 12.27 11.12 -9.97
N GLY A 281 10.96 11.20 -10.20
CA GLY A 281 10.06 10.04 -10.31
C GLY A 281 8.87 10.07 -9.35
N CYS A 282 8.91 10.90 -8.30
CA CYS A 282 7.87 10.98 -7.27
C CYS A 282 6.79 12.02 -7.54
N VAL A 283 7.18 13.14 -8.18
CA VAL A 283 6.29 14.27 -8.44
C VAL A 283 5.79 14.14 -9.88
N ARG A 284 4.60 13.55 -10.04
CA ARG A 284 3.81 13.77 -11.26
C ARG A 284 3.34 15.23 -11.26
N ASP A 285 2.90 15.72 -12.40
CA ASP A 285 2.59 17.12 -12.59
C ASP A 285 1.35 17.60 -11.78
N THR A 286 0.66 18.61 -12.28
CA THR A 286 -0.69 18.95 -11.78
C THR A 286 -1.73 18.00 -12.37
N LEU A 287 -2.55 17.38 -11.52
CA LEU A 287 -3.75 16.64 -11.88
C LEU A 287 -4.91 17.62 -12.12
N MET A 288 -5.48 17.59 -13.31
CA MET A 288 -6.54 18.51 -13.74
C MET A 288 -7.65 17.76 -14.49
N LEU A 289 -8.85 18.34 -14.56
CA LEU A 289 -9.89 17.86 -15.46
C LEU A 289 -9.52 18.13 -16.94
N PRO A 290 -10.04 17.36 -17.90
CA PRO A 290 -9.71 17.52 -19.31
C PRO A 290 -10.16 18.88 -19.85
N GLU A 291 -11.23 19.45 -19.30
CA GLU A 291 -11.72 20.79 -19.67
C GLU A 291 -10.82 21.92 -19.15
N GLU A 292 -10.06 21.67 -18.08
CA GLU A 292 -9.03 22.58 -17.57
C GLU A 292 -7.76 22.52 -18.43
N TYR A 293 -7.56 21.44 -19.18
CA TYR A 293 -6.42 21.26 -20.06
C TYR A 293 -6.61 22.05 -21.37
N HIS A 294 -6.22 23.33 -21.33
CA HIS A 294 -6.09 24.13 -22.55
C HIS A 294 -4.79 23.78 -23.26
N MET A 295 -4.84 22.83 -24.20
CA MET A 295 -3.78 22.69 -25.20
C MET A 295 -3.49 24.08 -25.78
N PRO A 296 -2.25 24.61 -25.69
CA PRO A 296 -1.91 25.76 -26.51
C PRO A 296 -2.20 25.34 -27.95
N VAL A 297 -3.14 26.04 -28.61
CA VAL A 297 -3.36 25.84 -30.04
C VAL A 297 -2.00 26.06 -30.68
N VAL A 298 -1.34 24.98 -31.11
CA VAL A 298 -0.07 25.04 -31.82
C VAL A 298 -0.37 25.67 -33.17
N LYS A 299 -0.41 27.01 -33.20
CA LYS A 299 -0.46 27.79 -34.43
C LYS A 299 0.85 27.54 -35.17
N GLY A 300 0.87 26.58 -36.08
CA GLY A 300 2.02 26.36 -36.95
C GLY A 300 2.32 24.93 -37.38
N LEU A 301 1.49 23.93 -37.10
CA LEU A 301 1.65 22.64 -37.78
C LEU A 301 1.38 22.85 -39.29
N PRO A 302 2.32 22.49 -40.18
CA PRO A 302 2.09 22.54 -41.61
C PRO A 302 0.88 21.66 -41.93
N THR A 303 -0.08 22.18 -42.69
CA THR A 303 -1.12 21.35 -43.28
C THR A 303 -0.44 20.38 -44.25
N ASP A 304 -0.54 19.09 -43.99
CA ASP A 304 -0.06 18.01 -44.86
C ASP A 304 -0.68 18.16 -46.26
N ASP A 305 0.08 18.76 -47.17
CA ASP A 305 -0.15 18.75 -48.61
C ASP A 305 1.07 18.14 -49.33
N GLU A 306 1.72 17.17 -48.68
CA GLU A 306 2.73 16.32 -49.31
C GLU A 306 2.10 14.95 -49.64
N THR A 307 1.74 14.83 -50.91
CA THR A 307 1.36 13.60 -51.60
C THR A 307 2.34 12.46 -51.32
N PHE A 308 1.87 11.40 -50.67
CA PHE A 308 2.59 10.12 -50.65
C PHE A 308 2.57 9.47 -52.06
N PRO A 309 3.68 8.91 -52.55
CA PRO A 309 3.70 8.18 -53.81
C PRO A 309 3.03 6.79 -53.66
N PRO A 310 2.41 6.26 -54.73
CA PRO A 310 1.63 5.04 -54.67
C PRO A 310 2.50 3.77 -54.66
N PHE A 311 2.08 2.78 -53.87
CA PHE A 311 2.40 1.36 -54.06
C PHE A 311 1.17 0.63 -54.61
#